data_AF-A0A4Q3DAH3-F1
#
_entry.id   AF-A0A4Q3DAH3-F1
#
_cell.length_a   1.000
_cell.length_b   1.000
_cell.length_c   1.000
_cell.angle_alpha   90.00
_cell.angle_beta   90.00
_cell.angle_gamma   90.00
#
_symmetry.space_group_name_H-M   'P 1'
#
loop_
_entity.id
_entity.type
_entity.pdbx_description
1 polymer ?
#
loop_
_entity_poly.entity_id
_entity_poly.type
_entity_poly.pdbx_seq_one_letter_code
_entity_poly.pdbx_strand_id
1 'polypeptide(L)'
;LDQRIGPAEADALIEGQDVILDGTDNFATRLAMADAALRQHVPLVSAAVAEFGGQLGVYRGWEADKPCYRCFVGHDPEREGVTCAEQGVLGALTGVMGSLAALEAIRAIAPFGEDAAGKLLLVDALAFRFRTITLPKDTGCKACGTIATEVRE
;
A
#
# COMPACT_ATOMS: atom_id res chain seq x y z
N LEU A 1 -4.11 -17.79 12.41
CA LEU A 1 -3.70 -16.86 13.48
C LEU A 1 -4.97 -16.25 14.03
N ASP A 2 -5.23 -16.38 15.32
CA ASP A 2 -6.45 -15.85 15.97
C ASP A 2 -6.10 -14.60 16.83
N GLN A 3 -5.14 -13.81 16.35
CA GLN A 3 -4.61 -12.62 17.02
C GLN A 3 -4.58 -11.43 16.05
N ARG A 4 -4.84 -10.23 16.56
CA ARG A 4 -4.75 -8.98 15.78
C ARG A 4 -3.29 -8.69 15.46
N ILE A 5 -3.02 -8.26 14.22
CA ILE A 5 -1.67 -7.87 13.79
C ILE A 5 -1.43 -6.42 14.22
N GLY A 6 -0.51 -6.23 15.16
CA GLY A 6 0.06 -4.95 15.56
C GLY A 6 1.52 -4.79 15.12
N PRO A 7 2.23 -3.75 15.58
CA PRO A 7 3.60 -3.47 15.16
C PRO A 7 4.59 -4.61 15.45
N ALA A 8 4.47 -5.29 16.60
CA ALA A 8 5.37 -6.36 16.99
C ALA A 8 5.16 -7.62 16.14
N GLU A 9 3.91 -7.97 15.86
CA GLU A 9 3.55 -9.14 15.04
C GLU A 9 3.90 -8.92 13.56
N ALA A 10 3.75 -7.68 13.07
CA ALA A 10 4.05 -7.34 11.69
C ALA A 10 5.51 -7.63 11.32
N ASP A 11 6.45 -7.30 12.20
CA ASP A 11 7.88 -7.52 11.91
C ASP A 11 8.20 -9.01 11.73
N ALA A 12 7.69 -9.86 12.63
CA ALA A 12 7.91 -11.30 12.54
C ALA A 12 7.21 -11.95 11.33
N LEU A 13 6.08 -11.41 10.89
CA LEU A 13 5.35 -11.92 9.72
C LEU A 13 6.02 -11.58 8.39
N ILE A 14 6.78 -10.48 8.35
CA ILE A 14 7.42 -9.98 7.12
C ILE A 14 8.81 -10.60 6.92
N GLU A 15 9.43 -11.11 7.99
CA GLU A 15 10.76 -11.71 7.90
C GLU A 15 10.81 -12.82 6.83
N GLY A 16 11.75 -12.67 5.89
CA GLY A 16 11.97 -13.61 4.79
C GLY A 16 10.93 -13.57 3.66
N GLN A 17 9.99 -12.61 3.65
CA GLN A 17 9.02 -12.45 2.56
C GLN A 17 9.59 -11.57 1.44
N ASP A 18 9.26 -11.92 0.19
CA ASP A 18 9.67 -11.14 -0.99
C ASP A 18 8.75 -9.94 -1.28
N VAL A 19 7.48 -10.04 -0.87
CA VAL A 19 6.44 -9.02 -1.09
C VAL A 19 5.33 -9.17 -0.07
N ILE A 20 4.70 -8.06 0.31
CA ILE A 20 3.51 -8.01 1.16
C ILE A 20 2.32 -7.57 0.31
N LEU A 21 1.24 -8.33 0.37
CA LEU A 21 -0.05 -7.96 -0.21
C LEU A 21 -1.02 -7.56 0.91
N ASP A 22 -1.30 -6.27 1.03
CA ASP A 22 -2.24 -5.71 2.00
C ASP A 22 -3.62 -5.48 1.38
N GLY A 23 -4.61 -6.19 1.94
CA GLY A 23 -6.04 -5.98 1.70
C GLY A 23 -6.82 -5.84 3.00
N THR A 24 -6.15 -5.36 4.07
CA THR A 24 -6.75 -5.25 5.39
C THR A 24 -7.80 -4.15 5.46
N ASP A 25 -8.82 -4.37 6.28
CA ASP A 25 -10.00 -3.51 6.42
C ASP A 25 -9.87 -2.45 7.52
N ASN A 26 -8.75 -2.43 8.24
CA ASN A 26 -8.51 -1.51 9.35
C ASN A 26 -7.17 -0.78 9.20
N PHE A 27 -7.20 0.50 9.52
CA PHE A 27 -6.07 1.41 9.28
C PHE A 27 -4.86 1.10 10.18
N ALA A 28 -5.10 0.64 11.41
CA ALA A 28 -4.04 0.33 12.37
C ALA A 28 -3.16 -0.83 11.89
N THR A 29 -3.74 -1.96 11.47
CA THR A 29 -2.98 -3.08 10.90
C THR A 29 -2.28 -2.67 9.62
N ARG A 30 -2.95 -1.90 8.75
CA ARG A 30 -2.36 -1.41 7.51
C ARG A 30 -1.10 -0.57 7.76
N LEU A 31 -1.15 0.37 8.70
CA LEU A 31 0.01 1.17 9.08
C LEU A 31 1.12 0.32 9.70
N ALA A 32 0.77 -0.61 10.60
CA ALA A 32 1.75 -1.50 11.22
C ALA A 32 2.50 -2.34 10.18
N MET A 33 1.78 -2.94 9.24
CA MET A 33 2.36 -3.70 8.13
C MET A 33 3.19 -2.81 7.21
N ALA A 34 2.71 -1.61 6.86
CA ALA A 34 3.43 -0.70 5.99
C ALA A 34 4.73 -0.17 6.60
N ASP A 35 4.73 0.12 7.90
CA ASP A 35 5.93 0.58 8.59
C ASP A 35 6.96 -0.54 8.75
N ALA A 36 6.50 -1.76 9.03
CA ALA A 36 7.38 -2.93 9.07
C ALA A 36 7.96 -3.26 7.69
N ALA A 37 7.14 -3.20 6.63
CA ALA A 37 7.58 -3.35 5.24
C ALA A 37 8.67 -2.33 4.88
N LEU A 38 8.46 -1.06 5.26
CA LEU A 38 9.43 0.01 5.06
C LEU A 38 10.75 -0.27 5.80
N ARG A 39 10.70 -0.72 7.05
CA ARG A 39 11.92 -1.04 7.84
C ARG A 39 12.70 -2.22 7.27
N GLN A 40 12.00 -3.23 6.76
CA GLN A 40 12.61 -4.47 6.27
C GLN A 40 12.91 -4.44 4.76
N HIS A 41 12.66 -3.33 4.09
CA HIS A 41 12.85 -3.16 2.65
C HIS A 41 12.07 -4.18 1.81
N VAL A 42 10.87 -4.54 2.25
CA VAL A 42 9.98 -5.46 1.53
C VAL A 42 8.89 -4.67 0.81
N PRO A 43 8.67 -4.88 -0.51
CA PRO A 43 7.61 -4.17 -1.25
C PRO A 43 6.23 -4.39 -0.65
N LEU A 44 5.53 -3.29 -0.42
CA LEU A 44 4.13 -3.32 -0.01
C LEU A 44 3.25 -3.04 -1.23
N VAL A 45 2.42 -4.01 -1.58
CA VAL A 45 1.30 -3.83 -2.51
C VAL A 45 0.04 -3.66 -1.68
N SER A 46 -0.54 -2.46 -1.64
CA SER A 46 -1.75 -2.20 -0.85
C SER A 46 -2.92 -1.90 -1.79
N ALA A 47 -3.99 -2.66 -1.62
CA ALA A 47 -5.27 -2.47 -2.29
C ALA A 47 -6.34 -2.13 -1.26
N ALA A 48 -7.17 -1.14 -1.55
CA ALA A 48 -8.32 -0.82 -0.71
C ALA A 48 -9.55 -0.54 -1.56
N VAL A 49 -10.71 -0.82 -0.96
CA VAL A 49 -12.02 -0.55 -1.54
C VAL A 49 -12.83 0.24 -0.51
N ALA A 50 -13.60 1.22 -0.98
CA ALA A 50 -14.55 1.97 -0.16
C ALA A 50 -15.80 2.21 -1.01
N GLU A 51 -16.94 1.63 -0.63
CA GLU A 51 -18.21 1.66 -1.37
C GLU A 51 -18.04 1.26 -2.86
N PHE A 52 -17.90 2.25 -3.75
CA PHE A 52 -17.72 2.13 -5.20
C PHE A 52 -16.34 2.59 -5.69
N GLY A 53 -15.45 2.97 -4.79
CA GLY A 53 -14.09 3.40 -5.07
C GLY A 53 -13.06 2.31 -4.79
N GLY A 54 -11.99 2.27 -5.58
CA GLY A 54 -10.85 1.39 -5.37
C GLY A 54 -9.54 2.15 -5.50
N GLN A 55 -8.52 1.71 -4.77
CA GLN A 55 -7.15 2.21 -4.90
C GLN A 55 -6.14 1.08 -4.84
N LEU A 56 -5.08 1.17 -5.64
CA LEU A 56 -3.96 0.23 -5.65
C LEU A 56 -2.64 1.01 -5.81
N GLY A 57 -1.70 0.74 -4.91
CA GLY A 57 -0.35 1.30 -4.97
C GLY A 57 0.71 0.28 -4.54
N VAL A 58 1.91 0.45 -5.10
CA VAL A 58 3.13 -0.27 -4.70
C VAL A 58 4.07 0.72 -4.02
N TYR A 59 4.52 0.38 -2.81
CA TYR A 59 5.31 1.27 -1.96
C TYR A 59 6.67 0.66 -1.67
N ARG A 60 7.71 1.42 -1.98
CA ARG A 60 9.13 1.04 -1.78
C ARG A 60 9.93 2.21 -1.22
N GLY A 61 9.42 2.81 -0.15
CA GLY A 61 9.91 4.11 0.34
C GLY A 61 11.36 4.16 0.85
N TRP A 62 12.03 3.01 0.97
CA TRP A 62 13.47 2.95 1.20
C TRP A 62 14.26 3.35 -0.06
N GLU A 63 13.67 3.26 -1.25
CA GLU A 63 14.25 3.78 -2.48
C GLU A 63 14.21 5.32 -2.48
N ALA A 64 15.20 5.90 -3.14
CA ALA A 64 15.47 7.33 -3.17
C ALA A 64 14.28 8.17 -3.68
N ASP A 65 13.59 7.70 -4.73
CA ASP A 65 12.54 8.42 -5.47
C ASP A 65 11.13 7.84 -5.30
N LYS A 66 10.97 6.79 -4.48
CA LYS A 66 9.68 6.10 -4.30
C LYS A 66 9.00 6.46 -2.98
N PRO A 67 7.66 6.56 -2.96
CA PRO A 67 6.92 6.82 -1.73
C PRO A 67 6.83 5.59 -0.83
N CYS A 68 6.78 5.79 0.48
CA CYS A 68 6.21 4.81 1.41
C CYS A 68 4.68 5.02 1.51
N TYR A 69 3.97 4.10 2.18
CA TYR A 69 2.52 4.25 2.39
C TYR A 69 2.16 5.56 3.12
N ARG A 70 3.00 6.02 4.06
CA ARG A 70 2.77 7.28 4.79
C ARG A 70 2.99 8.54 3.95
N CYS A 71 3.70 8.48 2.81
CA CYS A 71 3.69 9.58 1.85
C CYS A 71 2.30 9.77 1.22
N PHE A 72 1.51 8.70 1.13
CA PHE A 72 0.15 8.75 0.60
C PHE A 72 -0.88 9.13 1.67
N VAL A 73 -0.90 8.43 2.80
CA VAL A 73 -1.97 8.61 3.81
C VAL A 73 -1.65 9.64 4.89
N GLY A 74 -0.40 10.10 4.97
CA GLY A 74 0.09 10.97 6.03
C GLY A 74 0.45 10.22 7.32
N HIS A 75 0.48 10.96 8.43
CA HIS A 75 0.93 10.46 9.73
C HIS A 75 -0.15 10.35 10.79
N ASP A 76 -1.35 10.85 10.52
CA ASP A 76 -2.41 10.98 11.51
C ASP A 76 -3.04 9.61 11.82
N PRO A 77 -2.86 9.06 13.04
CA PRO A 77 -3.49 7.81 13.44
C PRO A 77 -4.99 7.96 13.73
N GLU A 78 -5.50 9.20 13.86
CA GLU A 78 -6.88 9.52 14.25
C GLU A 78 -7.80 9.80 13.06
N ARG A 79 -7.41 9.44 11.84
CA ARG A 79 -8.32 9.48 10.71
C ARG A 79 -9.36 8.38 10.91
N GLU A 80 -10.43 8.68 11.66
CA GLU A 80 -11.64 7.85 11.74
C GLU A 80 -12.15 7.64 10.32
N GLY A 81 -11.75 6.51 9.73
CA GLY A 81 -12.28 6.02 8.48
C GLY A 81 -13.47 5.14 8.81
N VAL A 82 -14.59 5.38 8.15
CA VAL A 82 -15.73 4.47 8.21
C VAL A 82 -15.28 3.12 7.67
N THR A 83 -15.55 2.05 8.40
CA THR A 83 -15.09 0.71 8.00
C THR A 83 -15.92 0.18 6.84
N CYS A 84 -15.35 -0.72 6.04
CA CYS A 84 -16.12 -1.46 5.01
C CYS A 84 -17.33 -2.20 5.62
N ALA A 85 -17.23 -2.60 6.90
CA ALA A 85 -18.31 -3.26 7.62
C ALA A 85 -19.48 -2.32 7.94
N GLU A 86 -19.22 -1.02 8.09
CA GLU A 86 -20.24 0.01 8.39
C GLU A 86 -20.87 0.59 7.12
N GLN A 87 -20.09 0.77 6.04
CA GLN A 87 -20.55 1.33 4.76
C GLN A 87 -21.06 0.30 3.75
N GLY A 88 -20.61 -0.95 3.87
CA GLY A 88 -20.77 -1.95 2.82
C GLY A 88 -19.76 -1.77 1.69
N VAL A 89 -19.49 -2.87 0.98
CA VAL A 89 -18.54 -2.90 -0.14
C VAL A 89 -19.10 -3.73 -1.29
N LEU A 90 -18.93 -3.26 -2.52
CA LEU A 90 -19.33 -4.02 -3.70
C LEU A 90 -18.37 -5.20 -3.90
N GLY A 91 -18.81 -6.43 -3.61
CA GLY A 91 -17.96 -7.62 -3.69
C GLY A 91 -17.29 -7.85 -5.05
N ALA A 92 -17.96 -7.49 -6.15
CA ALA A 92 -17.36 -7.54 -7.49
C ALA A 92 -16.15 -6.60 -7.61
N LEU A 93 -16.22 -5.39 -7.03
CA LEU A 93 -15.11 -4.45 -7.01
C LEU A 93 -13.96 -4.98 -6.14
N THR A 94 -14.26 -5.61 -5.00
CA THR A 94 -13.25 -6.29 -4.18
C THR A 94 -12.51 -7.39 -4.96
N GLY A 95 -13.23 -8.18 -5.76
CA GLY A 95 -12.62 -9.18 -6.64
C GLY A 95 -11.71 -8.58 -7.71
N VAL A 96 -12.14 -7.47 -8.33
CA VAL A 96 -11.33 -6.72 -9.31
C VAL A 96 -10.06 -6.18 -8.65
N MET A 97 -10.18 -5.48 -7.52
CA MET A 97 -9.04 -4.87 -6.83
C MET A 97 -8.07 -5.92 -6.29
N GLY A 98 -8.56 -7.04 -5.75
CA GLY A 98 -7.72 -8.17 -5.34
C GLY A 98 -6.92 -8.78 -6.49
N SER A 99 -7.55 -8.92 -7.66
CA SER A 99 -6.89 -9.45 -8.87
C SER A 99 -5.79 -8.50 -9.37
N LEU A 100 -6.05 -7.19 -9.38
CA LEU A 100 -5.06 -6.17 -9.75
C LEU A 100 -3.89 -6.14 -8.75
N ALA A 101 -4.18 -6.28 -7.46
CA ALA A 101 -3.14 -6.30 -6.44
C ALA A 101 -2.28 -7.57 -6.50
N ALA A 102 -2.89 -8.73 -6.78
CA ALA A 102 -2.14 -9.96 -7.05
C ALA A 102 -1.21 -9.82 -8.27
N LEU A 103 -1.64 -9.13 -9.33
CA LEU A 103 -0.80 -8.85 -10.49
C LEU A 103 0.44 -8.02 -10.12
N GLU A 104 0.29 -6.99 -9.28
CA GLU A 104 1.41 -6.17 -8.82
C GLU A 104 2.32 -6.92 -7.83
N ALA A 105 1.78 -7.83 -7.01
CA ALA A 105 2.60 -8.71 -6.18
C ALA A 105 3.46 -9.66 -7.02
N ILE A 106 2.89 -10.24 -8.09
CA ILE A 106 3.66 -11.04 -9.05
C ILE A 106 4.71 -10.18 -9.75
N ARG A 107 4.38 -8.94 -10.16
CA ARG A 107 5.33 -8.01 -10.78
C ARG A 107 6.50 -7.66 -9.86
N ALA A 108 6.26 -7.54 -8.55
CA ALA A 108 7.31 -7.29 -7.57
C ALA A 108 8.32 -8.45 -7.46
N ILE A 109 7.86 -9.70 -7.59
CA ILE A 109 8.71 -10.90 -7.55
C ILE A 109 9.38 -11.17 -8.91
N ALA A 110 8.62 -11.06 -9.99
CA ALA A 110 9.03 -11.33 -11.36
C ALA A 110 8.79 -10.08 -12.21
N PRO A 111 9.79 -9.18 -12.36
CA PRO A 111 9.59 -7.89 -13.00
C PRO A 111 9.13 -8.00 -14.46
N PHE A 112 8.06 -7.26 -14.79
CA PHE A 112 7.59 -7.06 -16.16
C PHE A 112 6.97 -5.67 -16.34
N GLY A 113 7.02 -5.15 -17.57
CA GLY A 113 6.47 -3.85 -17.90
C GLY A 113 7.15 -2.69 -17.16
N GLU A 114 6.43 -1.59 -17.01
CA GLU A 114 6.91 -0.45 -16.25
C GLU A 114 6.75 -0.67 -14.74
N ASP A 115 7.66 -0.07 -13.98
CA ASP A 115 7.56 -0.01 -12.52
C ASP A 115 6.31 0.77 -12.09
N ALA A 116 5.54 0.16 -11.18
CA ALA A 116 4.32 0.71 -10.62
C ALA A 116 4.57 1.54 -9.33
N ALA A 117 5.73 1.42 -8.70
CA ALA A 117 6.02 2.23 -7.52
C ALA A 117 6.16 3.71 -7.86
N GLY A 118 5.52 4.56 -7.05
CA GLY A 118 5.35 5.98 -7.36
C GLY A 118 4.16 6.29 -8.26
N LYS A 119 3.30 5.29 -8.53
CA LYS A 119 2.01 5.47 -9.20
C LYS A 119 0.90 4.97 -8.27
N LEU A 120 -0.27 5.61 -8.35
CA LEU A 120 -1.48 5.20 -7.65
C LEU A 120 -2.59 5.00 -8.68
N LEU A 121 -3.12 3.78 -8.76
CA LEU A 121 -4.32 3.50 -9.54
C LEU A 121 -5.54 3.84 -8.69
N LEU A 122 -6.42 4.66 -9.26
CA LEU A 122 -7.72 5.00 -8.72
C LEU A 122 -8.80 4.40 -9.61
N VAL A 123 -9.76 3.72 -9.00
CA VAL A 123 -10.92 3.11 -9.64
C VAL A 123 -12.18 3.78 -9.12
N ASP A 124 -13.00 4.25 -10.04
CA ASP A 124 -14.33 4.80 -9.78
C ASP A 124 -15.34 3.90 -10.50
N ALA A 125 -16.01 3.03 -9.74
CA ALA A 125 -16.93 2.04 -10.32
C ALA A 125 -18.26 2.68 -10.78
N LEU A 126 -18.67 3.82 -10.22
CA LEU A 126 -19.88 4.52 -10.65
C LEU A 126 -19.69 5.11 -12.06
N ALA A 127 -18.52 5.70 -12.31
CA ALA A 127 -18.17 6.24 -13.62
C ALA A 127 -17.46 5.22 -14.54
N PHE A 128 -17.23 3.99 -14.05
CA PHE A 128 -16.46 2.94 -14.70
C PHE A 128 -15.11 3.43 -15.25
N ARG A 129 -14.35 4.12 -14.40
CA ARG A 129 -13.11 4.82 -14.79
C ARG A 129 -11.92 4.33 -13.98
N PHE A 130 -10.82 4.10 -14.70
CA PHE A 130 -9.51 3.77 -14.16
C PHE A 130 -8.59 4.94 -14.46
N ARG A 131 -7.96 5.49 -13.43
CA ARG A 131 -7.02 6.61 -13.56
C ARG A 131 -5.78 6.33 -12.75
N THR A 132 -4.62 6.38 -13.41
CA THR A 132 -3.33 6.36 -12.72
C THR A 132 -2.85 7.79 -12.51
N ILE A 133 -2.40 8.09 -11.29
CA ILE A 133 -1.73 9.35 -10.96
C ILE A 133 -0.31 9.07 -10.46
N THR A 134 0.57 10.04 -10.59
CA THR A 134 1.88 10.01 -9.95
C THR A 134 1.73 10.27 -8.46
N LEU A 135 2.39 9.45 -7.64
CA LEU A 135 2.52 9.60 -6.20
C LEU A 135 4.00 9.83 -5.87
N PRO A 136 4.45 11.07 -5.67
CA PRO A 136 5.85 11.36 -5.37
C PRO A 136 6.22 10.95 -3.93
N LYS A 137 7.50 10.65 -3.71
CA LYS A 137 8.05 10.60 -2.35
C LYS A 137 7.93 11.98 -1.70
N ASP A 138 7.35 12.02 -0.51
CA ASP A 138 7.29 13.25 0.29
C ASP A 138 8.59 13.41 1.09
N THR A 139 9.37 14.45 0.77
CA THR A 139 10.62 14.78 1.48
C THR A 139 10.39 15.16 2.93
N GLY A 140 9.18 15.59 3.29
CA GLY A 140 8.76 15.87 4.67
C GLY A 140 8.20 14.65 5.41
N CYS A 141 8.14 13.46 4.77
CA CYS A 141 7.57 12.27 5.38
C CYS A 141 8.39 11.85 6.60
N LYS A 142 7.79 11.82 7.80
CA LYS A 142 8.52 11.43 9.01
C LYS A 142 8.96 9.96 9.04
N ALA A 143 8.49 9.13 8.11
CA ALA A 143 8.84 7.72 8.02
C ALA A 143 9.95 7.43 7.00
N CYS A 144 9.92 8.05 5.82
CA CYS A 144 10.91 7.78 4.77
C CYS A 144 11.61 9.01 4.18
N GLY A 145 11.24 10.23 4.60
CA GLY A 145 11.73 11.49 4.02
C GLY A 145 13.23 11.73 4.26
N THR A 146 13.79 11.15 5.32
CA THR A 146 15.24 11.21 5.62
C THR A 146 16.04 10.05 5.06
N ILE A 147 15.38 9.04 4.46
CA ILE A 147 16.07 7.94 3.80
C ILE A 147 16.69 8.51 2.53
N ALA A 148 17.98 8.83 2.65
CA ALA A 148 18.71 9.66 1.73
C ALA A 148 18.68 9.09 0.31
N THR A 149 18.52 10.02 -0.63
CA THR A 149 18.87 9.92 -2.04
C THR A 149 20.38 9.66 -2.14
N GLU A 150 20.87 8.46 -1.79
CA GLU A 150 22.20 8.05 -2.24
C GLU A 150 22.11 7.79 -3.74
N VAL A 151 22.34 8.86 -4.51
CA VAL A 151 22.63 8.78 -5.94
C VAL A 151 23.93 7.97 -6.03
N ARG A 152 23.83 6.70 -6.40
CA ARG A 152 25.00 5.94 -6.84
C ARG A 152 25.43 6.52 -8.18
N GLU A 153 26.59 7.17 -8.20
CA GLU A 153 27.31 7.54 -9.42
C GLU A 153 27.64 6.32 -10.29
#